data_AF-A0A0G4ECC4-F1
#
_entry.id   AF-A0A0G4ECC4-F1
#
_cell.length_a   1.000
_cell.length_b   1.000
_cell.length_c   1.000
_cell.angle_alpha   90.00
_cell.angle_beta   90.00
_cell.angle_gamma   90.00
#
_symmetry.space_group_name_H-M   'P 1'
#
loop_
_entity.id
_entity.type
_entity.pdbx_description
1 polymer ?
#
loop_
_entity_poly.entity_id
_entity_poly.type
_entity_poly.pdbx_seq_one_letter_code
_entity_poly.pdbx_strand_id
1 'polypeptide(L)'
;MTEGTVVHDGRTPLHIAAWKGSLKVADYLCRKLPADQIDRRDNNGQTPLATAARWHHDHTQRPQDPNTPEASKERCRGEIDKYKRIIHSLLRAGADISSIFTATERSRRQRQPVLTEHAAVLNELPTAVMSAVNAALRPQREMADALTEALHNATAQQLKTAFPSFDPSRPSVPPPPLPPHVDPEPSWQDDYMPFANQDMSAIAWRVASSFVNPSVLEQSPRPVQNVTEVGRRVNTAMARFVEAAASLHVVGNKEVVGGTTNVGGQVVRAPQLECFVVGGVGGRKMELREVVQRAILDEAAKWGLVGQIDNGFRKDVSAVEWGAVGWVDKGRDGRETFRPLRMA
;
A
#
# COMPACT_ATOMS: atom_id res chain seq x y z
N MET A 1 -6.50 -47.24 38.19
CA MET A 1 -6.13 -45.84 37.89
C MET A 1 -6.23 -45.68 36.38
N THR A 2 -7.29 -45.04 35.90
CA THR A 2 -7.50 -44.74 34.47
C THR A 2 -6.77 -43.44 34.13
N GLU A 3 -5.66 -43.52 33.41
CA GLU A 3 -5.02 -42.36 32.79
C GLU A 3 -6.02 -41.71 31.82
N GLY A 4 -6.45 -40.50 32.15
CA GLY A 4 -7.29 -39.69 31.30
C GLY A 4 -6.51 -39.27 30.07
N THR A 5 -6.85 -39.83 28.92
CA THR A 5 -6.41 -39.35 27.61
C THR A 5 -6.97 -37.95 27.37
N VAL A 6 -6.20 -36.92 27.74
CA VAL A 6 -6.50 -35.54 27.35
C VAL A 6 -6.22 -35.45 25.85
N VAL A 7 -7.28 -35.58 25.04
CA VAL A 7 -7.18 -35.37 23.60
C VAL A 7 -6.87 -33.89 23.40
N HIS A 8 -5.61 -33.56 23.10
CA HIS A 8 -5.27 -32.22 22.63
C HIS A 8 -5.88 -32.08 21.23
N ASP A 9 -7.02 -31.38 21.11
CA ASP A 9 -7.82 -31.15 19.88
C ASP A 9 -7.05 -30.54 18.67
N GLY A 10 -5.72 -30.39 18.73
CA GLY A 10 -4.91 -29.79 17.68
C GLY A 10 -5.13 -28.28 17.52
N ARG A 11 -5.90 -27.66 18.42
CA ARG A 11 -6.28 -26.24 18.35
C ARG A 11 -5.08 -25.33 18.62
N THR A 12 -4.80 -24.46 17.67
CA THR A 12 -3.85 -23.34 17.87
C THR A 12 -4.45 -22.25 18.75
N PRO A 13 -3.63 -21.34 19.33
CA PRO A 13 -4.15 -20.17 20.04
C PRO A 13 -5.14 -19.35 19.22
N LEU A 14 -4.97 -19.30 17.89
CA LEU A 14 -5.86 -18.61 16.97
C LEU A 14 -7.24 -19.29 16.87
N HIS A 15 -7.32 -20.63 16.93
CA HIS A 15 -8.61 -21.34 17.06
C HIS A 15 -9.33 -20.99 18.34
N ILE A 16 -8.60 -20.93 19.46
CA ILE A 16 -9.18 -20.60 20.76
C ILE A 16 -9.71 -19.16 20.73
N ALA A 17 -8.95 -18.22 20.20
CA ALA A 17 -9.38 -16.83 20.05
C ALA A 17 -10.62 -16.70 19.15
N ALA A 18 -10.63 -17.40 18.01
CA ALA A 18 -11.77 -17.46 17.11
C ALA A 18 -12.99 -18.06 17.80
N TRP A 19 -12.84 -19.18 18.50
CA TRP A 19 -13.93 -19.84 19.24
C TRP A 19 -14.51 -18.98 20.37
N LYS A 20 -13.65 -18.28 21.11
CA LYS A 20 -14.06 -17.48 22.27
C LYS A 20 -14.59 -16.09 21.88
N GLY A 21 -14.68 -15.74 20.59
CA GLY A 21 -15.04 -14.40 20.14
C GLY A 21 -14.06 -13.32 20.61
N SER A 22 -12.81 -13.69 20.88
CA SER A 22 -11.79 -12.83 21.49
C SER A 22 -11.08 -11.98 20.44
N LEU A 23 -11.76 -10.94 19.95
CA LEU A 23 -11.26 -10.09 18.87
C LEU A 23 -9.84 -9.55 19.10
N LYS A 24 -9.55 -8.98 20.28
CA LYS A 24 -8.23 -8.39 20.55
C LYS A 24 -7.10 -9.43 20.45
N VAL A 25 -7.37 -10.65 20.92
CA VAL A 25 -6.40 -11.76 20.88
C VAL A 25 -6.24 -12.25 19.44
N ALA A 26 -7.34 -12.44 18.72
CA ALA A 26 -7.31 -12.87 17.32
C ALA A 26 -6.54 -11.86 16.45
N ASP A 27 -6.81 -10.57 16.60
CA ASP A 27 -6.14 -9.49 15.87
C ASP A 27 -4.64 -9.39 16.19
N TYR A 28 -4.27 -9.53 17.48
CA TYR A 28 -2.86 -9.59 17.88
C TYR A 28 -2.14 -10.78 17.26
N LEU A 29 -2.74 -11.97 17.33
CA LEU A 29 -2.17 -13.20 16.77
C LEU A 29 -2.04 -13.10 15.24
N CYS A 30 -3.04 -12.55 14.54
CA CYS A 30 -2.98 -12.31 13.09
C CYS A 30 -1.80 -11.43 12.65
N ARG A 31 -1.32 -10.53 13.53
CA ARG A 31 -0.16 -9.67 13.24
C ARG A 31 1.17 -10.30 13.62
N LYS A 32 1.19 -11.28 14.52
CA LYS A 32 2.42 -11.83 15.10
C LYS A 32 2.75 -13.25 14.65
N LEU A 33 1.75 -14.01 14.23
CA LEU A 33 1.95 -15.35 13.73
C LEU A 33 2.51 -15.32 12.31
N PRO A 34 3.40 -16.28 11.97
CA PRO A 34 3.79 -16.51 10.59
C PRO A 34 2.61 -17.07 9.78
N ALA A 35 2.65 -16.85 8.47
CA ALA A 35 1.52 -17.13 7.59
C ALA A 35 1.06 -18.61 7.58
N ASP A 36 2.00 -19.54 7.75
CA ASP A 36 1.72 -20.99 7.83
C ASP A 36 0.88 -21.38 9.05
N GLN A 37 0.79 -20.52 10.06
CA GLN A 37 0.01 -20.76 11.29
C GLN A 37 -1.42 -20.21 11.21
N ILE A 38 -1.73 -19.36 10.22
CA ILE A 38 -3.06 -18.74 10.07
C ILE A 38 -4.11 -19.78 9.69
N ASP A 39 -3.78 -20.69 8.77
CA ASP A 39 -4.67 -21.73 8.26
C ASP A 39 -4.37 -23.13 8.80
N ARG A 40 -3.57 -23.23 9.86
CA ARG A 40 -3.31 -24.51 10.50
C ARG A 40 -4.63 -25.16 10.90
N ARG A 41 -4.79 -26.45 10.61
CA ARG A 41 -6.03 -27.19 10.87
C ARG A 41 -6.00 -27.84 12.26
N ASP A 42 -7.14 -27.83 12.96
CA ASP A 42 -7.34 -28.63 14.16
C ASP A 42 -7.57 -30.11 13.84
N ASN A 43 -7.76 -30.96 14.85
CA ASN A 43 -8.00 -32.40 14.65
C ASN A 43 -9.32 -32.71 13.90
N ASN A 44 -10.23 -31.74 13.80
CA ASN A 44 -11.46 -31.85 13.01
C ASN A 44 -11.28 -31.31 11.58
N GLY A 45 -10.05 -30.96 11.19
CA GLY A 45 -9.74 -30.38 9.89
C GLY A 45 -10.22 -28.93 9.71
N GLN A 46 -10.64 -28.25 10.79
CA GLN A 46 -11.14 -26.88 10.77
C GLN A 46 -9.98 -25.89 10.84
N THR A 47 -10.09 -24.77 10.12
CA THR A 47 -9.21 -23.61 10.28
C THR A 47 -9.79 -22.64 11.32
N PRO A 48 -8.99 -21.67 11.81
CA PRO A 48 -9.53 -20.59 12.63
C PRO A 48 -10.63 -19.78 11.93
N LEU A 49 -10.51 -19.58 10.61
CA LEU A 49 -11.55 -18.91 9.79
C LEU A 49 -12.84 -19.72 9.75
N ALA A 50 -12.76 -21.03 9.48
CA ALA A 50 -13.92 -21.91 9.50
C ALA A 50 -14.58 -21.96 10.90
N THR A 51 -13.77 -21.93 11.96
CA THR A 51 -14.26 -21.83 13.34
C THR A 51 -15.04 -20.53 13.56
N ALA A 52 -14.48 -19.37 13.21
CA ALA A 52 -15.16 -18.08 13.35
C ALA A 52 -16.46 -18.02 12.53
N ALA A 53 -16.45 -18.52 11.30
CA ALA A 53 -17.61 -18.56 10.41
C ALA A 53 -18.75 -19.44 10.97
N ARG A 54 -18.41 -20.60 11.54
CA ARG A 54 -19.38 -21.48 12.22
C ARG A 54 -20.06 -20.78 13.39
N TRP A 55 -19.28 -20.15 14.26
CA TRP A 55 -19.84 -19.46 15.44
C TRP A 55 -20.64 -18.21 15.05
N HIS A 56 -20.20 -17.45 14.06
CA HIS A 56 -21.00 -16.37 13.48
C HIS A 56 -22.38 -16.87 13.00
N HIS A 57 -22.40 -17.97 12.25
CA HIS A 57 -23.64 -18.58 11.77
C HIS A 57 -24.52 -19.04 12.94
N ASP A 58 -23.97 -19.74 13.92
CA ASP A 58 -24.72 -20.26 15.07
C ASP A 58 -25.31 -19.10 15.91
N HIS A 59 -24.56 -18.00 16.11
CA HIS A 59 -25.06 -16.78 16.77
C HIS A 59 -26.11 -16.02 15.95
N THR A 60 -26.11 -16.18 14.62
CA THR A 60 -27.15 -15.61 13.75
C THR A 60 -28.42 -16.45 13.76
N GLN A 61 -28.31 -17.77 13.83
CA GLN A 61 -29.46 -18.69 13.81
C GLN A 61 -30.15 -18.80 15.17
N ARG A 62 -29.39 -18.86 16.27
CA ARG A 62 -29.93 -19.09 17.61
C ARG A 62 -31.04 -18.09 18.01
N PRO A 63 -30.94 -16.78 17.72
CA PRO A 63 -32.01 -15.83 18.03
C PRO A 63 -33.34 -16.09 17.31
N GLN A 64 -33.32 -16.84 16.20
CA GLN A 64 -34.52 -17.17 15.41
C GLN A 64 -35.30 -18.36 15.98
N ASP A 65 -34.71 -19.13 16.90
CA ASP A 65 -35.41 -20.21 17.59
C ASP A 65 -36.40 -19.60 18.60
N PRO A 66 -37.72 -19.90 18.47
CA PRO A 66 -38.75 -19.36 19.36
C PRO A 66 -38.54 -19.75 20.83
N ASN A 67 -37.79 -20.81 21.11
CA ASN A 67 -37.49 -21.28 22.47
C ASN A 67 -36.26 -20.62 23.09
N THR A 68 -35.53 -19.78 22.35
CA THR A 68 -34.34 -19.11 22.90
C THR A 68 -34.75 -17.97 23.86
N PRO A 69 -34.23 -17.93 25.10
CA PRO A 69 -34.53 -16.83 26.03
C PRO A 69 -34.06 -15.47 25.49
N GLU A 70 -34.81 -14.38 25.72
CA GLU A 70 -34.46 -13.04 25.23
C GLU A 70 -33.05 -12.58 25.66
N ALA A 71 -32.65 -12.86 26.90
CA ALA A 71 -31.29 -12.58 27.36
C ALA A 71 -30.20 -13.31 26.53
N SER A 72 -30.49 -14.49 26.02
CA SER A 72 -29.60 -15.21 25.09
C SER A 72 -29.61 -14.60 23.69
N LYS A 73 -30.76 -14.11 23.21
CA LYS A 73 -30.87 -13.44 21.90
C LYS A 73 -30.04 -12.16 21.87
N GLU A 74 -30.16 -11.33 22.92
CA GLU A 74 -29.42 -10.09 23.03
C GLU A 74 -27.91 -10.32 23.12
N ARG A 75 -27.49 -11.33 23.89
CA ARG A 75 -26.09 -11.75 23.92
C ARG A 75 -25.59 -12.16 22.54
N CYS A 76 -26.37 -12.91 21.76
CA CYS A 76 -25.96 -13.33 20.41
C CYS A 76 -25.79 -12.13 19.47
N ARG A 77 -26.64 -11.11 19.54
CA ARG A 77 -26.52 -9.89 18.73
C ARG A 77 -25.17 -9.19 18.94
N GLY A 78 -24.74 -9.04 20.19
CA GLY A 78 -23.43 -8.45 20.51
C GLY A 78 -22.23 -9.31 20.12
N GLU A 79 -22.39 -10.62 19.94
CA GLU A 79 -21.33 -11.52 19.49
C GLU A 79 -21.15 -11.51 17.97
N ILE A 80 -22.23 -11.33 17.19
CA ILE A 80 -22.18 -11.33 15.71
C ILE A 80 -21.10 -10.36 15.19
N ASP A 81 -21.08 -9.13 15.69
CA ASP A 81 -20.11 -8.12 15.27
C ASP A 81 -18.66 -8.47 15.66
N LYS A 82 -18.47 -9.18 16.78
CA LYS A 82 -17.14 -9.66 17.18
C LYS A 82 -16.64 -10.69 16.18
N TYR A 83 -17.48 -11.65 15.78
CA TYR A 83 -17.09 -12.67 14.81
C TYR A 83 -16.86 -12.09 13.41
N LYS A 84 -17.66 -11.11 12.97
CA LYS A 84 -17.37 -10.37 11.72
C LYS A 84 -15.98 -9.75 11.73
N ARG A 85 -15.63 -9.04 12.81
CA ARG A 85 -14.31 -8.42 12.95
C ARG A 85 -13.18 -9.45 13.05
N ILE A 86 -13.41 -10.60 13.67
CA ILE A 86 -12.42 -11.70 13.70
C ILE A 86 -12.22 -12.27 12.29
N ILE A 87 -13.30 -12.54 11.57
CA ILE A 87 -13.26 -12.99 10.17
C ILE A 87 -12.48 -11.97 9.34
N HIS A 88 -12.78 -10.69 9.48
CA HIS A 88 -12.07 -9.60 8.80
C HIS A 88 -10.57 -9.60 9.10
N SER A 89 -10.15 -9.69 10.37
CA SER A 89 -8.72 -9.77 10.75
C SER A 89 -8.04 -11.01 10.16
N LEU A 90 -8.71 -12.17 10.14
CA LEU A 90 -8.20 -13.41 9.55
C LEU A 90 -8.01 -13.28 8.04
N LEU A 91 -8.96 -12.66 7.34
CA LEU A 91 -8.88 -12.43 5.90
C LEU A 91 -7.73 -11.48 5.54
N ARG A 92 -7.51 -10.41 6.33
CA ARG A 92 -6.32 -9.55 6.17
C ARG A 92 -5.01 -10.28 6.43
N ALA A 93 -5.03 -11.24 7.37
CA ALA A 93 -3.89 -12.11 7.65
C ALA A 93 -3.64 -13.14 6.53
N GLY A 94 -4.59 -13.29 5.61
CA GLY A 94 -4.50 -14.16 4.45
C GLY A 94 -5.07 -15.56 4.64
N ALA A 95 -6.03 -15.72 5.56
CA ALA A 95 -6.75 -16.96 5.75
C ALA A 95 -7.49 -17.39 4.48
N ASP A 96 -7.35 -18.66 4.09
CA ASP A 96 -7.93 -19.19 2.88
C ASP A 96 -9.44 -19.47 3.04
N ILE A 97 -10.26 -18.75 2.27
CA ILE A 97 -11.72 -18.92 2.21
C ILE A 97 -12.10 -20.31 1.67
N SER A 98 -11.24 -20.93 0.84
CA SER A 98 -11.49 -22.26 0.28
C SER A 98 -11.54 -23.35 1.36
N SER A 99 -10.97 -23.08 2.54
CA SER A 99 -11.03 -23.97 3.70
C SER A 99 -12.44 -24.18 4.24
N ILE A 100 -13.38 -23.27 3.96
CA ILE A 100 -14.80 -23.45 4.26
C ILE A 100 -15.46 -24.22 3.11
N PHE A 101 -15.56 -25.53 3.30
CA PHE A 101 -16.17 -26.45 2.34
C PHE A 101 -17.61 -26.05 2.00
N THR A 102 -18.06 -26.29 0.77
CA THR A 102 -19.41 -25.95 0.29
C THR A 102 -20.30 -27.17 0.04
N ALA A 103 -19.89 -28.34 0.55
CA ALA A 103 -20.56 -29.61 0.34
C ALA A 103 -21.97 -29.65 0.95
N THR A 104 -22.18 -28.98 2.09
CA THR A 104 -23.48 -28.90 2.75
C THR A 104 -24.07 -27.50 2.66
N GLU A 105 -25.40 -27.41 2.71
CA GLU A 105 -26.11 -26.13 2.74
C GLU A 105 -25.72 -25.27 3.96
N ARG A 106 -25.53 -25.90 5.12
CA ARG A 106 -25.02 -25.22 6.33
C ARG A 106 -23.66 -24.58 6.07
N SER A 107 -22.75 -25.29 5.40
CA SER A 107 -21.41 -24.78 5.12
C SER A 107 -21.42 -23.65 4.07
N ARG A 108 -22.34 -23.68 3.09
CA ARG A 108 -22.56 -22.55 2.18
C ARG A 108 -23.05 -21.31 2.93
N ARG A 109 -24.01 -21.47 3.84
CA ARG A 109 -24.50 -20.39 4.70
C ARG A 109 -23.42 -19.82 5.63
N GLN A 110 -22.49 -20.65 6.11
CA GLN A 110 -21.32 -20.20 6.89
C GLN A 110 -20.33 -19.42 6.05
N ARG A 111 -20.14 -19.77 4.77
CA ARG A 111 -19.21 -19.10 3.86
C ARG A 111 -19.70 -17.75 3.36
N GLN A 112 -21.02 -17.56 3.22
CA GLN A 112 -21.59 -16.30 2.73
C GLN A 112 -21.13 -15.04 3.51
N PRO A 113 -21.19 -14.99 4.86
CA PRO A 113 -20.70 -13.82 5.59
C PRO A 113 -19.19 -13.61 5.43
N VAL A 114 -18.41 -14.69 5.25
CA VAL A 114 -16.96 -14.59 4.99
C VAL A 114 -16.69 -13.92 3.64
N LEU A 115 -17.49 -14.22 2.62
CA LEU A 115 -17.40 -13.56 1.32
C LEU A 115 -17.76 -12.07 1.39
N THR A 116 -18.77 -11.71 2.18
CA THR A 116 -19.13 -10.31 2.44
C THR A 116 -18.00 -9.57 3.15
N GLU A 117 -17.40 -10.16 4.18
CA GLU A 117 -16.24 -9.57 4.87
C GLU A 117 -15.00 -9.50 3.96
N HIS A 118 -14.80 -10.46 3.04
CA HIS A 118 -13.71 -10.39 2.07
C HIS A 118 -13.88 -9.23 1.11
N ALA A 119 -15.11 -8.98 0.62
CA ALA A 119 -15.40 -7.79 -0.17
C ALA A 119 -15.11 -6.50 0.62
N ALA A 120 -15.43 -6.46 1.92
CA ALA A 120 -15.10 -5.32 2.78
C ALA A 120 -13.58 -5.11 2.91
N VAL A 121 -12.79 -6.17 3.12
CA VAL A 121 -11.32 -6.09 3.12
C VAL A 121 -10.80 -5.53 1.81
N LEU A 122 -11.31 -6.01 0.68
CA LEU A 122 -10.93 -5.53 -0.66
C LEU A 122 -11.32 -4.07 -0.90
N ASN A 123 -12.43 -3.61 -0.33
CA ASN A 123 -12.88 -2.22 -0.44
C ASN A 123 -12.07 -1.25 0.44
N GLU A 124 -11.52 -1.72 1.56
CA GLU A 124 -10.65 -0.91 2.42
C GLU A 124 -9.20 -0.81 1.92
N LEU A 125 -8.77 -1.78 1.10
CA LEU A 125 -7.41 -1.87 0.60
C LEU A 125 -6.88 -0.58 -0.04
N PRO A 126 -7.61 0.09 -0.95
CA PRO A 126 -7.10 1.31 -1.60
C PRO A 126 -6.78 2.42 -0.60
N THR A 127 -7.67 2.67 0.36
CA THR A 127 -7.47 3.69 1.40
C THR A 127 -6.28 3.32 2.30
N ALA A 128 -6.18 2.05 2.71
CA ALA A 128 -5.07 1.58 3.53
C ALA A 128 -3.71 1.70 2.81
N VAL A 129 -3.66 1.37 1.51
CA VAL A 129 -2.44 1.50 0.69
C VAL A 129 -2.03 2.97 0.57
N MET A 130 -2.96 3.86 0.19
CA MET A 130 -2.62 5.29 0.06
C MET A 130 -2.21 5.90 1.39
N SER A 131 -2.82 5.47 2.50
CA SER A 131 -2.43 5.89 3.86
C SER A 131 -1.01 5.45 4.20
N ALA A 132 -0.64 4.20 3.93
CA ALA A 132 0.70 3.67 4.17
C ALA A 132 1.77 4.37 3.32
N VAL A 133 1.50 4.59 2.03
CA VAL A 133 2.38 5.36 1.14
C VAL A 133 2.58 6.78 1.66
N ASN A 134 1.48 7.46 2.02
CA ASN A 134 1.56 8.82 2.54
C ASN A 134 2.33 8.90 3.86
N ALA A 135 2.18 7.90 4.74
CA ALA A 135 2.94 7.82 5.98
C ALA A 135 4.44 7.59 5.71
N ALA A 136 4.78 6.73 4.74
CA ALA A 136 6.16 6.46 4.36
C ALA A 136 6.86 7.67 3.72
N LEU A 137 6.15 8.45 2.92
CA LEU A 137 6.67 9.66 2.27
C LEU A 137 6.60 10.92 3.15
N ARG A 138 5.94 10.87 4.31
CA ARG A 138 5.78 12.03 5.20
C ARG A 138 7.12 12.67 5.60
N PRO A 139 8.15 11.92 6.06
CA PRO A 139 9.44 12.52 6.42
C PRO A 139 10.11 13.26 5.26
N GLN A 140 9.99 12.73 4.04
CA GLN A 140 10.50 13.39 2.82
C GLN A 140 9.82 14.73 2.58
N ARG A 141 8.48 14.74 2.69
CA ARG A 141 7.66 15.93 2.44
C ARG A 141 7.97 17.02 3.46
N GLU A 142 7.99 16.67 4.74
CA GLU A 142 8.33 17.59 5.82
C GLU A 142 9.74 18.19 5.65
N MET A 143 10.72 17.37 5.27
CA MET A 143 12.08 17.83 4.99
C MET A 143 12.13 18.74 3.74
N ALA A 144 11.44 18.37 2.67
CA ALA A 144 11.40 19.17 1.44
C ALA A 144 10.71 20.52 1.68
N ASP A 145 9.64 20.55 2.46
CA ASP A 145 8.94 21.80 2.82
C ASP A 145 9.86 22.70 3.66
N ALA A 146 10.51 22.14 4.68
CA ALA A 146 11.46 22.88 5.52
C ALA A 146 12.66 23.43 4.72
N LEU A 147 13.22 22.63 3.79
CA LEU A 147 14.29 23.07 2.90
C LEU A 147 13.82 24.14 1.93
N THR A 148 12.60 24.03 1.41
CA THR A 148 12.04 25.05 0.49
C THR A 148 11.91 26.39 1.20
N GLU A 149 11.39 26.41 2.43
CA GLU A 149 11.27 27.62 3.24
C GLU A 149 12.65 28.19 3.62
N ALA A 150 13.57 27.33 4.05
CA ALA A 150 14.91 27.75 4.43
C ALA A 150 15.70 28.31 3.24
N LEU A 151 15.64 27.68 2.07
CA LEU A 151 16.36 28.11 0.86
C LEU A 151 15.76 29.38 0.26
N HIS A 152 14.44 29.56 0.32
CA HIS A 152 13.79 30.79 -0.14
C HIS A 152 14.21 32.01 0.71
N ASN A 153 14.43 31.81 2.00
CA ASN A 153 14.81 32.86 2.94
C ASN A 153 16.33 32.98 3.17
N ALA A 154 17.15 32.10 2.59
CA ALA A 154 18.59 32.07 2.83
C ALA A 154 19.35 33.06 1.95
N THR A 155 20.18 33.89 2.57
CA THR A 155 21.15 34.73 1.87
C THR A 155 22.31 33.88 1.31
N ALA A 156 22.98 34.34 0.26
CA ALA A 156 24.16 33.67 -0.30
C ALA A 156 25.27 33.43 0.74
N GLN A 157 25.42 34.36 1.69
CA GLN A 157 26.37 34.25 2.81
C GLN A 157 26.02 33.08 3.75
N GLN A 158 24.73 32.91 4.08
CA GLN A 158 24.25 31.82 4.92
C GLN A 158 24.42 30.44 4.24
N LEU A 159 24.18 30.38 2.92
CA LEU A 159 24.43 29.15 2.14
C LEU A 159 25.92 28.82 2.06
N LYS A 160 26.79 29.82 1.88
CA LYS A 160 28.25 29.64 1.88
C LYS A 160 28.78 29.18 3.24
N THR A 161 28.19 29.64 4.34
CA THR A 161 28.53 29.14 5.68
C THR A 161 28.02 27.73 5.94
N ALA A 162 26.84 27.36 5.41
CA ALA A 162 26.25 26.04 5.61
C ALA A 162 26.91 24.97 4.73
N PHE A 163 27.40 25.35 3.55
CA PHE A 163 28.11 24.48 2.60
C PHE A 163 29.50 25.07 2.28
N PRO A 164 30.50 24.87 3.16
CA PRO A 164 31.82 25.50 3.01
C PRO A 164 32.56 25.11 1.72
N SER A 165 32.19 23.97 1.13
CA SER A 165 32.71 23.46 -0.15
C SER A 165 31.96 23.97 -1.38
N PHE A 166 30.85 24.69 -1.21
CA PHE A 166 30.12 25.33 -2.30
C PHE A 166 30.77 26.69 -2.57
N ASP A 167 31.50 26.78 -3.69
CA ASP A 167 32.07 28.03 -4.16
C ASP A 167 31.20 28.59 -5.29
N PRO A 168 30.28 29.55 -5.02
CA PRO A 168 29.47 30.19 -6.05
C PRO A 168 30.33 30.98 -7.05
N SER A 169 31.60 31.23 -6.73
CA SER A 169 32.56 31.95 -7.54
C SER A 169 33.36 31.05 -8.48
N ARG A 170 33.10 29.72 -8.50
CA ARG A 170 33.80 28.78 -9.38
C ARG A 170 33.10 28.73 -10.75
N PRO A 171 33.69 29.32 -11.81
CA PRO A 171 33.08 29.26 -13.14
C PRO A 171 32.98 27.81 -13.62
N SER A 172 31.83 27.47 -14.21
CA SER A 172 31.71 26.29 -15.06
C SER A 172 32.74 26.42 -16.17
N VAL A 173 33.52 25.37 -16.42
CA VAL A 173 34.59 25.36 -17.44
C VAL A 173 34.11 26.06 -18.72
N PRO A 174 34.77 27.14 -19.17
CA PRO A 174 34.28 27.93 -20.30
C PRO A 174 34.42 27.15 -21.62
N PRO A 175 33.52 27.36 -22.61
CA PRO A 175 33.79 26.93 -23.98
C PRO A 175 35.01 27.68 -24.55
N PRO A 176 35.71 27.12 -25.55
CA PRO A 176 36.93 27.70 -26.10
C PRO A 176 36.68 29.14 -26.64
N PRO A 177 37.71 30.01 -26.62
CA PRO A 177 37.53 31.43 -26.90
C PRO A 177 37.14 31.69 -28.35
N LEU A 178 36.17 32.59 -28.55
CA LEU A 178 35.86 33.20 -29.84
C LEU A 178 36.82 34.38 -30.11
N PRO A 179 37.11 34.71 -31.39
CA PRO A 179 38.10 35.71 -31.79
C PRO A 179 37.76 37.14 -31.32
N PRO A 180 38.77 38.03 -31.25
CA PRO A 180 38.67 39.31 -30.57
C PRO A 180 37.87 40.28 -31.41
N HIS A 181 36.75 40.74 -30.87
CA HIS A 181 36.22 42.11 -30.93
C HIS A 181 34.76 42.03 -30.50
N VAL A 182 34.48 42.69 -29.37
CA VAL A 182 33.20 43.12 -28.78
C VAL A 182 33.35 42.85 -27.29
N ASP A 183 33.74 43.89 -26.56
CA ASP A 183 33.40 43.99 -25.14
C ASP A 183 31.89 44.22 -25.06
N PRO A 184 31.19 43.41 -24.26
CA PRO A 184 30.24 43.95 -23.31
C PRO A 184 30.74 43.59 -21.92
N GLU A 185 30.68 44.56 -21.01
CA GLU A 185 30.97 44.36 -19.60
C GLU A 185 30.34 43.06 -19.06
N PRO A 186 31.06 42.31 -18.21
CA PRO A 186 30.48 41.15 -17.58
C PRO A 186 29.39 41.61 -16.59
N SER A 187 28.15 41.21 -16.81
CA SER A 187 26.99 41.43 -15.93
C SER A 187 27.06 40.66 -14.60
N TRP A 188 28.26 40.39 -14.07
CA TRP A 188 28.47 39.60 -12.86
C TRP A 188 28.55 40.44 -11.58
N GLN A 189 28.05 41.68 -11.59
CA GLN A 189 28.01 42.55 -10.40
C GLN A 189 26.70 42.50 -9.60
N ASP A 190 25.78 41.59 -9.89
CA ASP A 190 24.60 41.37 -9.02
C ASP A 190 24.84 40.26 -7.99
N ASP A 191 25.85 40.46 -7.13
CA ASP A 191 26.05 39.69 -5.87
C ASP A 191 24.90 39.89 -4.85
N TYR A 192 23.89 40.70 -5.20
CA TYR A 192 22.70 41.01 -4.40
C TYR A 192 21.40 40.36 -4.92
N MET A 193 21.44 39.56 -5.98
CA MET A 193 20.28 38.77 -6.39
C MET A 193 20.24 37.47 -5.56
N PRO A 194 19.36 37.35 -4.56
CA PRO A 194 19.23 36.10 -3.84
C PRO A 194 18.81 34.98 -4.80
N PHE A 195 19.27 33.75 -4.54
CA PHE A 195 18.68 32.53 -5.12
C PHE A 195 17.14 32.45 -4.93
N ALA A 196 16.57 33.34 -4.10
CA ALA A 196 15.16 33.46 -3.72
C ALA A 196 14.15 33.70 -4.86
N ASN A 197 14.58 33.98 -6.11
CA ASN A 197 13.66 34.13 -7.25
C ASN A 197 13.44 32.84 -8.06
N GLN A 198 14.07 31.73 -7.69
CA GLN A 198 13.84 30.42 -8.32
C GLN A 198 13.02 29.50 -7.40
N ASP A 199 12.11 28.71 -7.97
CA ASP A 199 11.36 27.70 -7.24
C ASP A 199 12.32 26.60 -6.75
N MET A 200 12.72 26.69 -5.48
CA MET A 200 13.66 25.76 -4.85
C MET A 200 13.01 24.42 -4.46
N SER A 201 11.70 24.25 -4.67
CA SER A 201 10.98 23.02 -4.27
C SER A 201 11.53 21.76 -4.94
N ALA A 202 12.00 21.87 -6.19
CA ALA A 202 12.60 20.75 -6.90
C ALA A 202 13.97 20.33 -6.33
N ILE A 203 14.78 21.31 -5.91
CA ILE A 203 16.08 21.07 -5.27
C ILE A 203 15.85 20.48 -3.88
N ALA A 204 14.94 21.08 -3.11
CA ALA A 204 14.55 20.60 -1.79
C ALA A 204 14.03 19.16 -1.83
N TRP A 205 13.20 18.81 -2.81
CA TRP A 205 12.69 17.45 -2.99
C TRP A 205 13.81 16.43 -3.26
N ARG A 206 14.79 16.77 -4.12
CA ARG A 206 15.94 15.92 -4.43
C ARG A 206 16.88 15.74 -3.24
N VAL A 207 17.09 16.78 -2.44
CA VAL A 207 17.88 16.65 -1.20
C VAL A 207 17.13 15.77 -0.22
N ALA A 208 15.84 16.02 0.00
CA ALA A 208 14.99 15.24 0.91
C ALA A 208 14.88 13.77 0.49
N SER A 209 14.96 13.45 -0.80
CA SER A 209 14.85 12.08 -1.32
C SER A 209 15.99 11.16 -0.82
N SER A 210 17.14 11.73 -0.43
CA SER A 210 18.26 11.01 0.19
C SER A 210 17.99 10.55 1.63
N PHE A 211 16.95 11.10 2.27
CA PHE A 211 16.58 10.81 3.66
C PHE A 211 15.39 9.86 3.79
N VAL A 212 14.85 9.36 2.68
CA VAL A 212 13.76 8.39 2.69
C VAL A 212 14.32 6.99 2.92
N ASN A 213 13.71 6.27 3.86
CA ASN A 213 13.98 4.86 4.09
C ASN A 213 12.76 4.02 3.66
N PRO A 214 12.74 3.44 2.45
CA PRO A 214 11.65 2.59 1.98
C PRO A 214 11.38 1.38 2.88
N SER A 215 12.38 0.93 3.66
CA SER A 215 12.27 -0.18 4.61
C SER A 215 11.22 0.07 5.71
N VAL A 216 10.77 1.31 5.90
CA VAL A 216 9.64 1.65 6.80
C VAL A 216 8.38 0.87 6.40
N LEU A 217 8.16 0.61 5.11
CA LEU A 217 7.02 -0.20 4.65
C LEU A 217 7.13 -1.68 5.04
N GLU A 218 8.35 -2.20 5.21
CA GLU A 218 8.56 -3.58 5.67
C GLU A 218 8.24 -3.72 7.16
N GLN A 219 8.47 -2.65 7.92
CA GLN A 219 8.28 -2.60 9.38
C GLN A 219 6.86 -2.14 9.77
N SER A 220 6.10 -1.59 8.82
CA SER A 220 4.74 -1.12 9.04
C SER A 220 3.72 -2.25 8.89
N PRO A 221 2.58 -2.19 9.61
CA PRO A 221 1.47 -3.12 9.37
C PRO A 221 1.02 -3.05 7.91
N ARG A 222 1.10 -4.19 7.21
CA ARG A 222 0.66 -4.29 5.82
C ARG A 222 -0.86 -4.24 5.75
N PRO A 223 -1.44 -3.61 4.70
CA PRO A 223 -2.88 -3.63 4.49
C PRO A 223 -3.46 -5.05 4.43
N VAL A 224 -2.76 -5.96 3.74
CA VAL A 224 -3.02 -7.40 3.60
C VAL A 224 -1.69 -8.14 3.55
N GLN A 225 -1.63 -9.37 4.08
CA GLN A 225 -0.39 -10.18 4.14
C GLN A 225 0.06 -10.75 2.79
N ASN A 226 1.38 -10.90 2.61
CA ASN A 226 2.03 -11.45 1.41
C ASN A 226 1.76 -12.94 1.15
N VAL A 227 1.10 -13.66 2.06
CA VAL A 227 0.69 -15.04 1.78
C VAL A 227 -0.36 -15.08 0.65
N THR A 228 -1.18 -14.04 0.54
CA THR A 228 -2.16 -13.90 -0.54
C THR A 228 -1.52 -13.30 -1.79
N GLU A 229 -2.04 -13.70 -2.95
CA GLU A 229 -1.58 -13.16 -4.23
C GLU A 229 -1.87 -11.66 -4.37
N VAL A 230 -3.08 -11.22 -3.98
CA VAL A 230 -3.42 -9.79 -3.90
C VAL A 230 -2.48 -9.03 -2.97
N GLY A 231 -2.13 -9.61 -1.82
CA GLY A 231 -1.19 -9.03 -0.87
C GLY A 231 0.21 -8.83 -1.46
N ARG A 232 0.76 -9.84 -2.14
CA ARG A 232 2.08 -9.71 -2.82
C ARG A 232 2.05 -8.61 -3.87
N ARG A 233 1.05 -8.62 -4.75
CA ARG A 233 0.90 -7.61 -5.81
C ARG A 233 0.83 -6.20 -5.24
N VAL A 234 -0.06 -5.98 -4.27
CA VAL A 234 -0.30 -4.67 -3.67
C VAL A 234 0.91 -4.17 -2.87
N ASN A 235 1.49 -5.01 -2.01
CA ASN A 235 2.61 -4.59 -1.17
C ASN A 235 3.88 -4.36 -1.99
N THR A 236 4.15 -5.17 -3.01
CA THR A 236 5.29 -4.96 -3.91
C THR A 236 5.11 -3.68 -4.72
N ALA A 237 3.92 -3.42 -5.27
CA ALA A 237 3.64 -2.16 -5.96
C ALA A 237 3.79 -0.96 -5.01
N MET A 238 3.25 -1.05 -3.79
CA MET A 238 3.38 0.00 -2.78
C MET A 238 4.84 0.33 -2.46
N ALA A 239 5.69 -0.68 -2.26
CA ALA A 239 7.12 -0.51 -1.99
C ALA A 239 7.83 0.16 -3.18
N ARG A 240 7.60 -0.31 -4.40
CA ARG A 240 8.20 0.26 -5.62
C ARG A 240 7.77 1.69 -5.87
N PHE A 241 6.52 2.03 -5.56
CA PHE A 241 6.05 3.40 -5.68
C PHE A 241 6.79 4.35 -4.72
N VAL A 242 7.00 3.93 -3.46
CA VAL A 242 7.77 4.75 -2.49
C VAL A 242 9.22 4.89 -2.91
N GLU A 243 9.86 3.82 -3.40
CA GLU A 243 11.22 3.90 -3.96
C GLU A 243 11.29 4.85 -5.15
N ALA A 244 10.33 4.78 -6.08
CA ALA A 244 10.28 5.64 -7.25
C ALA A 244 10.05 7.12 -6.87
N ALA A 245 9.15 7.39 -5.92
CA ALA A 245 8.87 8.74 -5.41
C ALA A 245 10.08 9.36 -4.68
N ALA A 246 10.92 8.53 -4.07
CA ALA A 246 12.19 8.92 -3.46
C ALA A 246 13.39 8.91 -4.44
N SER A 247 13.16 8.65 -5.73
CA SER A 247 14.24 8.70 -6.72
C SER A 247 14.62 10.13 -7.09
N LEU A 248 15.88 10.34 -7.50
CA LEU A 248 16.38 11.64 -7.96
C LEU A 248 15.72 12.12 -9.27
N HIS A 249 14.99 11.25 -9.97
CA HIS A 249 14.29 11.59 -11.22
C HIS A 249 12.99 12.34 -10.96
N VAL A 250 12.33 12.09 -9.83
CA VAL A 250 11.09 12.75 -9.44
C VAL A 250 11.43 14.12 -8.86
N VAL A 251 10.80 15.17 -9.37
CA VAL A 251 11.18 16.56 -9.07
C VAL A 251 10.21 17.28 -8.13
N GLY A 252 9.18 16.62 -7.62
CA GLY A 252 8.34 17.21 -6.59
C GLY A 252 7.11 16.43 -6.20
N ASN A 253 6.48 16.84 -5.10
CA ASN A 253 5.27 16.19 -4.58
C ASN A 253 4.11 16.18 -5.59
N LYS A 254 3.96 17.23 -6.40
CA LYS A 254 2.91 17.32 -7.44
C LYS A 254 2.99 16.18 -8.46
N GLU A 255 4.20 15.74 -8.82
CA GLU A 255 4.42 14.59 -9.71
C GLU A 255 4.01 13.28 -9.02
N VAL A 256 4.28 13.16 -7.71
CA VAL A 256 3.94 11.97 -6.92
C VAL A 256 2.44 11.82 -6.70
N VAL A 257 1.76 12.86 -6.22
CA VAL A 257 0.32 12.80 -5.90
C VAL A 257 -0.58 13.06 -7.10
N GLY A 258 -0.03 13.51 -8.22
CA GLY A 258 -0.81 14.07 -9.32
C GLY A 258 -1.52 15.35 -8.88
N GLY A 259 -2.47 15.82 -9.68
CA GLY A 259 -3.20 17.04 -9.36
C GLY A 259 -4.30 17.35 -10.36
N THR A 260 -4.69 18.62 -10.42
CA THR A 260 -5.61 19.13 -11.43
C THR A 260 -4.93 20.27 -12.18
N THR A 261 -4.80 20.12 -13.49
CA THR A 261 -4.22 21.11 -14.40
C THR A 261 -5.33 21.73 -15.23
N ASN A 262 -5.32 23.05 -15.36
CA ASN A 262 -6.26 23.74 -16.22
C ASN A 262 -5.71 23.77 -17.66
N VAL A 263 -6.36 23.08 -18.58
CA VAL A 263 -6.02 23.09 -20.01
C VAL A 263 -7.21 23.69 -20.75
N GLY A 264 -7.04 24.90 -21.27
CA GLY A 264 -8.08 25.59 -22.04
C GLY A 264 -9.37 25.93 -21.27
N GLY A 265 -9.28 26.19 -19.97
CA GLY A 265 -10.44 26.48 -19.12
C GLY A 265 -11.09 25.25 -18.49
N GLN A 266 -10.65 24.05 -18.86
CA GLN A 266 -11.08 22.79 -18.25
C GLN A 266 -10.08 22.28 -17.23
N VAL A 267 -10.59 21.96 -16.04
CA VAL A 267 -9.82 21.30 -14.98
C VAL A 267 -9.65 19.83 -15.32
N VAL A 268 -8.49 19.47 -15.88
CA VAL A 268 -8.11 18.10 -16.25
C VAL A 268 -7.28 17.50 -15.11
N ARG A 269 -7.49 16.22 -14.79
CA ARG A 269 -6.69 15.52 -13.78
C ARG A 269 -5.30 15.21 -14.34
N ALA A 270 -4.24 15.70 -13.69
CA ALA A 270 -2.87 15.28 -13.96
C ALA A 270 -2.63 13.89 -13.34
N PRO A 271 -1.98 12.97 -14.08
CA PRO A 271 -1.69 11.63 -13.59
C PRO A 271 -0.76 11.68 -12.37
N GLN A 272 -0.92 10.69 -11.49
CA GLN A 272 0.06 10.44 -10.42
C GLN A 272 1.33 9.85 -11.03
N LEU A 273 2.38 9.70 -10.21
CA LEU A 273 3.63 9.07 -10.64
C LEU A 273 3.36 7.71 -11.31
N GLU A 274 3.68 7.65 -12.60
CA GLU A 274 3.49 6.47 -13.45
C GLU A 274 4.76 5.60 -13.45
N CYS A 275 5.10 5.01 -12.31
CA CYS A 275 6.31 4.21 -12.15
C CYS A 275 6.16 2.75 -12.60
N PHE A 276 4.99 2.35 -13.10
CA PHE A 276 4.73 0.99 -13.59
C PHE A 276 4.53 0.99 -15.10
N VAL A 277 4.83 -0.14 -15.73
CA VAL A 277 4.58 -0.39 -17.15
C VAL A 277 3.99 -1.78 -17.38
N VAL A 278 3.19 -1.91 -18.44
CA VAL A 278 2.76 -3.19 -19.01
C VAL A 278 3.31 -3.35 -20.41
N GLY A 279 3.91 -4.51 -20.67
CA GLY A 279 4.45 -4.86 -21.99
C GLY A 279 5.94 -4.55 -22.18
N GLY A 280 6.68 -4.29 -21.09
CA GLY A 280 8.13 -4.08 -21.14
C GLY A 280 8.56 -2.63 -21.39
N VAL A 281 9.78 -2.47 -21.93
CA VAL A 281 10.35 -1.16 -22.26
C VAL A 281 9.52 -0.49 -23.36
N GLY A 282 9.09 0.75 -23.14
CA GLY A 282 8.16 1.45 -24.05
C GLY A 282 6.70 1.01 -23.94
N GLY A 283 6.38 0.13 -22.98
CA GLY A 283 5.02 -0.32 -22.70
C GLY A 283 4.10 0.77 -22.15
N ARG A 284 2.83 0.42 -21.94
CA ARG A 284 1.83 1.35 -21.40
C ARG A 284 2.15 1.65 -19.94
N LYS A 285 2.31 2.93 -19.62
CA LYS A 285 2.51 3.42 -18.26
C LYS A 285 1.26 3.23 -17.40
N MET A 286 1.48 3.00 -16.11
CA MET A 286 0.43 2.75 -15.13
C MET A 286 0.71 3.46 -13.80
N GLU A 287 -0.34 3.96 -13.17
CA GLU A 287 -0.31 4.50 -11.81
C GLU A 287 -0.37 3.37 -10.76
N LEU A 288 0.11 3.63 -9.54
CA LEU A 288 -0.06 2.71 -8.40
C LEU A 288 -1.53 2.33 -8.20
N ARG A 289 -2.44 3.30 -8.34
CA ARG A 289 -3.88 3.07 -8.15
C ARG A 289 -4.45 2.05 -9.12
N GLU A 290 -3.98 2.09 -10.36
CA GLU A 290 -4.40 1.15 -11.40
C GLU A 290 -3.92 -0.27 -11.08
N VAL A 291 -2.66 -0.42 -10.68
CA VAL A 291 -2.07 -1.71 -10.28
C VAL A 291 -2.82 -2.31 -9.07
N VAL A 292 -3.08 -1.49 -8.04
CA VAL A 292 -3.83 -1.91 -6.84
C VAL A 292 -5.25 -2.33 -7.20
N GLN A 293 -5.95 -1.54 -8.01
CA GLN A 293 -7.31 -1.86 -8.42
C GLN A 293 -7.38 -3.13 -9.25
N ARG A 294 -6.42 -3.34 -10.16
CA ARG A 294 -6.32 -4.57 -10.94
C ARG A 294 -6.19 -5.78 -10.02
N ALA A 295 -5.30 -5.71 -9.03
CA ALA A 295 -5.10 -6.80 -8.08
C ALA A 295 -6.37 -7.11 -7.27
N ILE A 296 -7.10 -6.07 -6.85
CA ILE A 296 -8.39 -6.19 -6.15
C ILE A 296 -9.43 -6.87 -7.03
N LEU A 297 -9.59 -6.43 -8.27
CA LEU A 297 -10.61 -6.96 -9.18
C LEU A 297 -10.33 -8.40 -9.58
N ASP A 298 -9.06 -8.80 -9.73
CA ASP A 298 -8.69 -10.20 -10.00
C ASP A 298 -9.03 -11.12 -8.81
N GLU A 299 -8.71 -10.67 -7.59
CA GLU A 299 -9.08 -11.40 -6.37
C GLU A 299 -10.60 -11.45 -6.19
N ALA A 300 -11.31 -10.35 -6.46
CA ALA A 300 -12.77 -10.32 -6.43
C ALA A 300 -13.38 -11.27 -7.46
N ALA A 301 -12.81 -11.37 -8.67
CA ALA A 301 -13.27 -12.28 -9.72
C ALA A 301 -13.17 -13.74 -9.28
N LYS A 302 -12.08 -14.13 -8.59
CA LYS A 302 -11.90 -15.49 -8.04
C LYS A 302 -13.04 -15.93 -7.13
N TRP A 303 -13.66 -15.00 -6.41
CA TRP A 303 -14.73 -15.28 -5.46
C TRP A 303 -16.12 -14.78 -5.92
N GLY A 304 -16.25 -14.29 -7.15
CA GLY A 304 -17.51 -13.75 -7.68
C GLY A 304 -17.97 -12.45 -7.00
N LEU A 305 -17.04 -11.66 -6.47
CA LEU A 305 -17.29 -10.46 -5.67
C LEU A 305 -17.16 -9.14 -6.45
N VAL A 306 -16.89 -9.19 -7.77
CA VAL A 306 -16.63 -7.99 -8.59
C VAL A 306 -17.75 -6.94 -8.46
N GLY A 307 -19.02 -7.37 -8.43
CA GLY A 307 -20.16 -6.47 -8.25
C GLY A 307 -20.28 -5.82 -6.86
N GLN A 308 -19.55 -6.33 -5.86
CA GLN A 308 -19.51 -5.81 -4.49
C GLN A 308 -18.32 -4.86 -4.25
N ILE A 309 -17.45 -4.67 -5.26
CA ILE A 309 -16.32 -3.74 -5.16
C ILE A 309 -16.81 -2.32 -5.42
N ASP A 310 -16.79 -1.51 -4.37
CA ASP A 310 -17.10 -0.09 -4.37
C ASP A 310 -16.14 0.66 -3.45
N ASN A 311 -14.94 0.91 -3.98
CA ASN A 311 -13.79 1.38 -3.20
C ASN A 311 -13.28 2.76 -3.65
N GLY A 312 -14.11 3.49 -4.41
CA GLY A 312 -13.80 4.81 -4.96
C GLY A 312 -12.73 4.83 -6.06
N PHE A 313 -12.14 3.68 -6.41
CA PHE A 313 -11.22 3.57 -7.54
C PHE A 313 -12.01 3.28 -8.82
N ARG A 314 -11.42 3.68 -9.95
CA ARG A 314 -11.99 3.44 -11.28
C ARG A 314 -12.21 1.94 -11.52
N LYS A 315 -13.35 1.55 -12.08
CA LYS A 315 -13.67 0.13 -12.35
C LYS A 315 -13.25 -0.30 -13.75
N ASP A 316 -13.09 0.66 -14.65
CA ASP A 316 -12.61 0.54 -16.03
C ASP A 316 -11.09 0.31 -16.10
N VAL A 317 -10.57 -0.66 -15.35
CA VAL A 317 -9.17 -1.08 -15.42
C VAL A 317 -9.08 -2.27 -16.35
N SER A 318 -8.20 -2.22 -17.34
CA SER A 318 -7.98 -3.31 -18.29
C SER A 318 -7.40 -4.54 -17.58
N ALA A 319 -7.72 -5.75 -18.04
CA ALA A 319 -7.03 -6.94 -17.60
C ALA A 319 -5.56 -6.89 -18.06
N VAL A 320 -4.66 -7.46 -17.27
CA VAL A 320 -3.22 -7.48 -17.59
C VAL A 320 -2.66 -8.86 -17.29
N GLU A 321 -1.67 -9.27 -18.08
CA GLU A 321 -0.82 -10.40 -17.72
C GLU A 321 0.20 -9.92 -16.69
N TRP A 322 0.11 -10.40 -15.45
CA TRP A 322 0.97 -9.91 -14.38
C TRP A 322 2.46 -10.19 -14.60
N GLY A 323 2.83 -11.17 -15.42
CA GLY A 323 4.22 -11.39 -15.84
C GLY A 323 4.77 -10.26 -16.73
N ALA A 324 3.89 -9.50 -17.39
CA ALA A 324 4.22 -8.35 -18.21
C ALA A 324 4.10 -7.01 -17.46
N VAL A 325 3.63 -7.01 -16.21
CA VAL A 325 3.58 -5.84 -15.33
C VAL A 325 4.93 -5.70 -14.63
N GLY A 326 5.48 -4.49 -14.62
CA GLY A 326 6.77 -4.22 -13.99
C GLY A 326 7.12 -2.75 -13.97
N TRP A 327 8.40 -2.45 -13.94
CA TRP A 327 8.95 -1.11 -14.07
C TRP A 327 10.18 -1.14 -14.99
N VAL A 328 10.61 0.04 -15.43
CA VAL A 328 11.80 0.20 -16.27
C VAL A 328 12.86 0.94 -15.48
N ASP A 329 14.00 0.29 -15.23
CA ASP A 329 15.18 0.94 -14.69
C ASP A 329 16.00 1.53 -15.83
N LYS A 330 16.43 2.78 -15.67
CA LYS A 330 17.37 3.43 -16.59
C LYS A 330 18.77 3.40 -15.99
N GLY A 331 19.67 2.68 -16.65
CA GLY A 331 21.08 2.59 -16.28
C GLY A 331 21.83 3.91 -16.52
N ARG A 332 23.01 4.07 -15.91
CA ARG A 332 23.88 5.24 -16.11
C ARG A 332 24.39 5.38 -17.55
N ASP A 333 24.41 4.27 -18.28
CA ASP A 333 24.72 4.16 -19.70
C ASP A 333 23.52 4.52 -20.61
N GLY A 334 22.38 4.90 -20.02
CA GLY A 334 21.15 5.23 -20.72
C GLY A 334 20.34 4.01 -21.16
N ARG A 335 20.80 2.78 -20.90
CA ARG A 335 20.06 1.57 -21.26
C ARG A 335 18.86 1.38 -20.34
N GLU A 336 17.74 1.04 -20.94
CA GLU A 336 16.50 0.75 -20.24
C GLU A 336 16.35 -0.75 -20.04
N THR A 337 16.07 -1.18 -18.81
CA THR A 337 15.89 -2.58 -18.46
C THR A 337 14.55 -2.79 -17.78
N PHE A 338 13.74 -3.68 -18.34
CA PHE A 338 12.47 -4.05 -17.72
C PHE A 338 12.71 -4.98 -16.53
N ARG A 339 12.06 -4.66 -15.41
CA ARG A 339 12.01 -5.48 -14.21
C ARG A 339 10.57 -5.89 -13.97
N PRO A 340 10.24 -7.20 -13.99
CA PRO A 340 8.89 -7.63 -13.67
C PRO A 340 8.57 -7.33 -12.20
N LEU A 341 7.30 -7.06 -11.91
CA LEU A 341 6.78 -6.94 -10.54
C LEU A 341 6.81 -8.31 -9.87
N ARG A 342 8.02 -8.76 -9.47
CA ARG A 342 8.26 -10.11 -8.93
C ARG A 342 7.35 -10.36 -7.73
N MET A 343 6.58 -11.44 -7.79
CA MET A 343 5.64 -11.88 -6.76
C MET A 343 6.28 -12.87 -5.76
N ALA A 344 7.58 -12.70 -5.46
CA ALA A 344 8.30 -13.58 -4.55
C ALA A 344 7.70 -13.54 -3.13
#